data_AF-A0A5S5BXG9-F1
#
_entry.id   AF-A0A5S5BXG9-F1
#
_cell.length_a   1.000
_cell.length_b   1.000
_cell.length_c   1.000
_cell.angle_alpha   90.00
_cell.angle_beta   90.00
_cell.angle_gamma   90.00
#
_symmetry.space_group_name_H-M   'P 1'
#
loop_
_entity.id
_entity.type
_entity.pdbx_description
1 polymer ?
#
loop_
_entity_poly.entity_id
_entity_poly.type
_entity_poly.pdbx_seq_one_letter_code
_entity_poly.pdbx_strand_id
1 'polypeptide(L)'
;MRFVLSIILLVVLSCKEKNTALSTDQGIALMNQTVTYATGFSIKTYNGYKEIKLNNPWPDAQQELTYILYTAEAKKPKYSPNTTFIKVPVQRVIVTSTTDIPMLELLEKEQTLVGFPNTDYITSAKTRKLISNGSVKELGNERSINTELVLELAPDVVIGFSATGNTKAYDLIQKTGIPTVMNGSWMEKHPLGRAEWIKFVAAFYGEEQKARTIFGEIEKAYNNAVESAKKAATSPTVLAGSMFKDTWHVPGGDSYVAKFLKDANTSYLWADEKTTGSIALNFESVLEKGQNADFWIGSGSSKTMDELYQKNNRYQLFNAFKNKNVYSSTLKVGEKGGLLYYELGPMRPDLILKDIIKITHPEVLPDYELYFFKNLN
;
A
#
# COMPACT_ATOMS: atom_id res chain seq x y z
N MET A 1 -23.57 64.63 -62.19
CA MET A 1 -22.36 64.30 -61.39
C MET A 1 -22.68 64.52 -59.92
N ARG A 2 -22.89 63.44 -59.15
CA ARG A 2 -22.77 63.38 -57.69
C ARG A 2 -23.01 61.92 -57.28
N PHE A 3 -21.90 61.19 -57.14
CA PHE A 3 -21.86 59.86 -56.53
C PHE A 3 -22.10 60.01 -55.03
N VAL A 4 -23.06 59.27 -54.47
CA VAL A 4 -23.18 59.07 -53.02
C VAL A 4 -22.90 57.60 -52.75
N LEU A 5 -21.71 57.35 -52.23
CA LEU A 5 -21.17 56.05 -51.86
C LEU A 5 -21.79 55.64 -50.51
N SER A 6 -22.72 54.68 -50.49
CA SER A 6 -23.20 54.07 -49.24
C SER A 6 -22.27 52.94 -48.83
N ILE A 7 -21.52 53.16 -47.76
CA ILE A 7 -20.70 52.14 -47.08
C ILE A 7 -21.64 51.31 -46.20
N ILE A 8 -21.85 50.05 -46.56
CA ILE A 8 -22.51 49.04 -45.73
C ILE A 8 -21.42 48.42 -44.83
N LEU A 9 -21.49 48.74 -43.54
CA LEU A 9 -20.65 48.17 -42.49
C LEU A 9 -21.24 46.82 -42.05
N LEU A 10 -20.70 45.72 -42.56
CA LEU A 10 -21.02 44.36 -42.09
C LEU A 10 -20.34 44.10 -40.75
N VAL A 11 -21.10 44.17 -39.66
CA VAL A 11 -20.68 43.75 -38.32
C VAL A 11 -20.76 42.23 -38.25
N VAL A 12 -19.62 41.55 -38.35
CA VAL A 12 -19.52 40.10 -38.12
C VAL A 12 -19.48 39.87 -36.61
N LEU A 13 -20.64 39.51 -36.03
CA LEU A 13 -20.72 39.03 -34.65
C LEU A 13 -20.12 37.62 -34.57
N SER A 14 -18.84 37.55 -34.23
CA SER A 14 -18.17 36.31 -33.84
C SER A 14 -18.68 35.87 -32.47
N CYS A 15 -19.69 34.98 -32.45
CA CYS A 15 -20.04 34.22 -31.26
C CYS A 15 -18.85 33.32 -30.86
N LYS A 16 -18.10 33.76 -29.85
CA LYS A 16 -17.21 32.88 -29.09
C LYS A 16 -18.09 31.86 -28.38
N GLU A 17 -18.06 30.60 -28.80
CA GLU A 17 -18.53 29.50 -27.97
C GLU A 17 -17.72 29.53 -26.67
N LYS A 18 -18.39 29.96 -25.58
CA LYS A 18 -17.91 29.70 -24.24
C LYS A 18 -17.92 28.19 -24.08
N ASN A 19 -16.74 27.59 -23.99
CA ASN A 19 -16.55 26.31 -23.32
C ASN A 19 -17.15 26.44 -21.91
N THR A 20 -18.41 26.05 -21.77
CA THR A 20 -19.04 25.82 -20.49
C THR A 20 -18.30 24.67 -19.86
N ALA A 21 -17.40 24.99 -18.92
CA ALA A 21 -16.93 24.02 -17.95
C ALA A 21 -18.18 23.32 -17.39
N LEU A 22 -18.26 22.01 -17.58
CA LEU A 22 -19.33 21.18 -17.04
C LEU A 22 -19.43 21.47 -15.53
N SER A 23 -20.53 22.11 -15.14
CA SER A 23 -20.86 22.28 -13.73
C SER A 23 -21.08 20.88 -13.14
N THR A 24 -20.14 20.41 -12.33
CA THR A 24 -20.33 19.27 -11.44
C THR A 24 -21.58 19.51 -10.63
N ASP A 25 -22.57 18.63 -10.76
CA ASP A 25 -23.73 18.57 -9.88
C ASP A 25 -23.23 18.12 -8.50
N GLN A 26 -22.70 19.07 -7.72
CA GLN A 26 -22.19 18.82 -6.39
C GLN A 26 -23.38 18.62 -5.46
N GLY A 27 -23.88 17.38 -5.43
CA GLY A 27 -24.82 16.95 -4.39
C GLY A 27 -24.26 17.27 -3.00
N ILE A 28 -25.14 17.43 -2.01
CA ILE A 28 -24.71 17.62 -0.63
C ILE A 28 -24.12 16.30 -0.12
N ALA A 29 -22.91 16.34 0.45
CA ALA A 29 -22.28 15.15 1.01
C ALA A 29 -23.08 14.67 2.24
N LEU A 30 -23.53 13.41 2.21
CA LEU A 30 -24.45 12.85 3.22
C LEU A 30 -23.73 12.36 4.48
N MET A 31 -22.52 11.80 4.32
CA MET A 31 -21.61 11.43 5.42
C MET A 31 -20.22 11.11 4.84
N ASN A 32 -19.16 11.66 5.43
CA ASN A 32 -17.80 11.29 5.04
C ASN A 32 -17.37 10.04 5.81
N GLN A 33 -16.85 9.03 5.11
CA GLN A 33 -16.03 8.01 5.76
C GLN A 33 -14.73 8.71 6.18
N THR A 34 -14.56 8.97 7.47
CA THR A 34 -13.35 9.64 7.96
C THR A 34 -12.15 8.74 7.71
N VAL A 35 -11.20 9.27 6.96
CA VAL A 35 -9.85 8.72 6.76
C VAL A 35 -8.92 9.56 7.66
N THR A 36 -8.26 8.90 8.61
CA THR A 36 -7.56 9.58 9.72
C THR A 36 -6.04 9.56 9.55
N TYR A 37 -5.48 8.46 9.05
CA TYR A 37 -4.04 8.24 8.91
C TYR A 37 -3.59 8.18 7.45
N ALA A 38 -4.40 7.59 6.56
CA ALA A 38 -4.09 7.54 5.15
C ALA A 38 -4.21 8.93 4.53
N THR A 39 -3.22 9.26 3.71
CA THR A 39 -3.11 10.56 3.03
C THR A 39 -3.27 10.42 1.52
N GLY A 40 -3.12 9.20 0.99
CA GLY A 40 -3.16 8.91 -0.43
C GLY A 40 -4.56 8.88 -1.03
N PHE A 41 -5.63 8.92 -0.22
CA PHE A 41 -6.99 9.00 -0.78
C PHE A 41 -7.97 9.74 0.14
N SER A 42 -9.10 10.15 -0.45
CA SER A 42 -10.28 10.62 0.28
C SER A 42 -11.55 10.03 -0.33
N ILE A 43 -12.59 9.85 0.49
CA ILE A 43 -13.89 9.32 0.07
C ILE A 43 -14.99 10.29 0.50
N LYS A 44 -15.80 10.72 -0.45
CA LYS A 44 -16.99 11.55 -0.21
C LYS A 44 -18.24 10.81 -0.67
N THR A 45 -19.26 10.77 0.19
CA THR A 45 -20.53 10.10 -0.13
C THR A 45 -21.57 11.13 -0.52
N TYR A 46 -22.20 10.93 -1.67
CA TYR A 46 -23.30 11.71 -2.20
C TYR A 46 -24.57 10.87 -2.27
N ASN A 47 -25.69 11.47 -2.63
CA ASN A 47 -26.91 10.71 -2.88
C ASN A 47 -26.74 9.84 -4.14
N GLY A 48 -26.68 8.52 -3.97
CA GLY A 48 -26.59 7.53 -5.06
C GLY A 48 -25.18 7.22 -5.57
N TYR A 49 -24.14 7.93 -5.14
CA TYR A 49 -22.76 7.64 -5.54
C TYR A 49 -21.72 8.08 -4.50
N LYS A 50 -20.49 7.58 -4.64
CA LYS A 50 -19.31 7.99 -3.86
C LYS A 50 -18.24 8.48 -4.81
N GLU A 51 -17.53 9.52 -4.40
CA GLU A 51 -16.32 10.01 -5.07
C GLU A 51 -15.11 9.58 -4.26
N ILE A 52 -14.18 8.89 -4.91
CA ILE A 52 -12.85 8.63 -4.39
C ILE A 52 -11.87 9.50 -5.15
N LYS A 53 -11.11 10.31 -4.42
CA LYS A 53 -9.95 11.02 -4.97
C LYS A 53 -8.68 10.34 -4.49
N LEU A 54 -7.80 10.04 -5.42
CA LEU A 54 -6.49 9.45 -5.17
C LEU A 54 -5.43 10.53 -5.31
N ASN A 55 -4.77 10.83 -4.20
CA ASN A 55 -3.67 11.77 -4.12
C ASN A 55 -2.38 10.99 -4.37
N ASN A 56 -1.56 11.40 -5.34
CA ASN A 56 -0.27 10.78 -5.65
C ASN A 56 -0.36 9.24 -5.82
N PRO A 57 -1.02 8.74 -6.88
CA PRO A 57 -1.21 7.30 -7.10
C PRO A 57 0.08 6.47 -7.20
N TRP A 58 1.22 7.13 -7.48
CA TRP A 58 2.58 6.60 -7.49
C TRP A 58 3.57 7.77 -7.23
N PRO A 59 4.88 7.50 -7.03
CA PRO A 59 5.87 8.56 -6.81
C PRO A 59 5.88 9.58 -7.93
N ASP A 60 5.96 10.87 -7.56
CA ASP A 60 6.06 12.01 -8.48
C ASP A 60 4.88 12.16 -9.46
N ALA A 61 3.76 11.47 -9.21
CA ALA A 61 2.54 11.60 -10.01
C ALA A 61 2.06 13.06 -10.01
N GLN A 62 1.91 13.63 -11.21
CA GLN A 62 1.48 15.02 -11.40
C GLN A 62 -0.04 15.17 -11.48
N GLN A 63 -0.79 14.06 -11.42
CA GLN A 63 -2.22 14.03 -11.66
C GLN A 63 -2.96 13.28 -10.55
N GLU A 64 -3.98 13.92 -9.98
CA GLU A 64 -4.98 13.28 -9.13
C GLU A 64 -5.89 12.40 -9.99
N LEU A 65 -6.24 11.21 -9.48
CA LEU A 65 -7.22 10.33 -10.11
C LEU A 65 -8.56 10.44 -9.37
N THR A 66 -9.66 10.46 -10.12
CA THR A 66 -11.02 10.50 -9.56
C THR A 66 -11.78 9.26 -10.01
N TYR A 67 -12.34 8.55 -9.03
CA TYR A 67 -13.18 7.39 -9.25
C TYR A 67 -14.58 7.64 -8.70
N ILE A 68 -15.59 7.27 -9.47
CA ILE A 68 -17.00 7.40 -9.09
C ILE A 68 -17.60 6.01 -8.93
N LEU A 69 -17.99 5.69 -7.69
CA LEU A 69 -18.66 4.45 -7.35
C LEU A 69 -20.17 4.71 -7.32
N TYR A 70 -20.94 4.03 -8.16
CA TYR A 70 -22.39 4.24 -8.25
C TYR A 70 -23.15 2.92 -8.20
N THR A 71 -24.35 2.93 -7.64
CA THR A 71 -25.21 1.73 -7.59
C THR A 71 -25.99 1.57 -8.89
N ALA A 72 -26.58 0.38 -9.11
CA ALA A 72 -27.37 0.11 -10.33
C ALA A 72 -28.59 1.03 -10.47
N GLU A 73 -29.15 1.45 -9.34
CA GLU A 73 -30.34 2.27 -9.21
C GLU A 73 -30.03 3.76 -9.42
N ALA A 74 -28.76 4.16 -9.29
CA ALA A 74 -28.33 5.53 -9.44
C ALA A 74 -28.03 5.86 -10.91
N LYS A 75 -28.47 7.04 -11.36
CA LYS A 75 -28.01 7.60 -12.64
C LYS A 75 -26.53 7.97 -12.52
N LYS A 76 -25.73 7.56 -13.50
CA LYS A 76 -24.32 7.94 -13.63
C LYS A 76 -24.21 9.48 -13.59
N PRO A 77 -23.55 10.07 -12.58
CA PRO A 77 -23.46 11.52 -12.47
C PRO A 77 -22.58 12.09 -13.60
N LYS A 78 -22.83 13.34 -13.98
CA LYS A 78 -21.96 14.06 -14.94
C LYS A 78 -20.67 14.45 -14.25
N TYR A 79 -19.54 13.99 -14.79
CA TYR A 79 -18.19 14.25 -14.28
C TYR A 79 -17.22 14.56 -15.43
N SER A 80 -15.99 14.92 -15.09
CA SER A 80 -14.96 15.23 -16.08
C SER A 80 -14.61 13.99 -16.95
N PRO A 81 -14.10 14.19 -18.18
CA PRO A 81 -13.81 13.07 -19.09
C PRO A 81 -12.79 12.05 -18.56
N ASN A 82 -11.94 12.43 -17.61
CA ASN A 82 -10.87 11.59 -17.04
C ASN A 82 -11.30 10.86 -15.75
N THR A 83 -12.61 10.70 -15.53
CA THR A 83 -13.17 9.98 -14.37
C THR A 83 -13.42 8.51 -14.69
N THR A 84 -12.89 7.60 -13.88
CA THR A 84 -13.26 6.18 -13.98
C THR A 84 -14.54 5.93 -13.18
N PHE A 85 -15.51 5.28 -13.79
CA PHE A 85 -16.77 4.94 -13.15
C PHE A 85 -16.83 3.44 -12.88
N ILE A 86 -17.24 3.08 -11.67
CA ILE A 86 -17.31 1.70 -11.22
C ILE A 86 -18.70 1.47 -10.64
N LYS A 87 -19.36 0.41 -11.11
CA LYS A 87 -20.63 -0.03 -10.56
C LYS A 87 -20.37 -0.84 -9.29
N VAL A 88 -21.05 -0.52 -8.19
CA VAL A 88 -20.90 -1.19 -6.90
C VAL A 88 -22.24 -1.79 -6.42
N PRO A 89 -22.23 -2.87 -5.62
CA PRO A 89 -21.07 -3.62 -5.14
C PRO A 89 -20.44 -4.49 -6.25
N VAL A 90 -19.11 -4.50 -6.33
CA VAL A 90 -18.38 -5.36 -7.28
C VAL A 90 -18.51 -6.84 -6.88
N GLN A 91 -18.56 -7.73 -7.86
CA GLN A 91 -18.69 -9.18 -7.72
C GLN A 91 -17.49 -9.93 -8.29
N ARG A 92 -16.74 -9.30 -9.20
CA ARG A 92 -15.55 -9.86 -9.85
C ARG A 92 -14.42 -8.84 -9.79
N VAL A 93 -13.37 -9.13 -9.04
CA VAL A 93 -12.20 -8.25 -8.90
C VAL A 93 -10.93 -8.96 -9.35
N ILE A 94 -10.04 -8.21 -9.98
CA ILE A 94 -8.62 -8.56 -10.09
C ILE A 94 -7.87 -7.57 -9.22
N VAL A 95 -7.01 -8.08 -8.34
CA VAL A 95 -6.05 -7.25 -7.61
C VAL A 95 -4.65 -7.65 -8.04
N THR A 96 -3.69 -6.72 -8.00
CA THR A 96 -2.33 -6.99 -8.49
C THR A 96 -1.25 -6.92 -7.41
N SER A 97 -1.60 -6.46 -6.20
CA SER A 97 -0.71 -6.50 -5.03
C SER A 97 -1.16 -7.58 -4.05
N THR A 98 -0.21 -8.35 -3.50
CA THR A 98 -0.50 -9.30 -2.41
C THR A 98 -1.08 -8.58 -1.18
N THR A 99 -0.81 -7.29 -1.00
CA THR A 99 -1.34 -6.49 0.11
C THR A 99 -2.85 -6.31 0.06
N ASP A 100 -3.48 -6.48 -1.11
CA ASP A 100 -4.94 -6.42 -1.27
C ASP A 100 -5.62 -7.72 -0.80
N ILE A 101 -4.89 -8.85 -0.77
CA ILE A 101 -5.44 -10.17 -0.41
C ILE A 101 -6.00 -10.18 1.02
N PRO A 102 -5.26 -9.75 2.07
CA PRO A 102 -5.84 -9.70 3.42
C PRO A 102 -7.00 -8.71 3.54
N MET A 103 -7.03 -7.63 2.74
CA MET A 103 -8.16 -6.68 2.75
C MET A 103 -9.44 -7.37 2.26
N LEU A 104 -9.35 -8.12 1.16
CA LEU A 104 -10.49 -8.92 0.67
C LEU A 104 -10.93 -9.97 1.69
N GLU A 105 -9.98 -10.69 2.30
CA GLU A 105 -10.31 -11.75 3.27
C GLU A 105 -10.93 -11.21 4.55
N LEU A 106 -10.43 -10.09 5.08
CA LEU A 106 -10.99 -9.42 6.26
C LEU A 106 -12.39 -8.86 6.00
N LEU A 107 -12.66 -8.44 4.76
CA LEU A 107 -14.00 -8.03 4.33
C LEU A 107 -14.91 -9.22 3.99
N GLU A 108 -14.40 -10.47 4.01
CA GLU A 108 -15.07 -11.69 3.54
C GLU A 108 -15.51 -11.60 2.07
N LYS A 109 -14.67 -10.99 1.23
CA LYS A 109 -14.88 -10.81 -0.21
C LYS A 109 -13.86 -11.56 -1.05
N GLU A 110 -13.03 -12.43 -0.47
CA GLU A 110 -12.03 -13.17 -1.26
C GLU A 110 -12.63 -14.03 -2.39
N GLN A 111 -13.89 -14.45 -2.28
CA GLN A 111 -14.60 -15.21 -3.32
C GLN A 111 -14.84 -14.40 -4.61
N THR A 112 -14.74 -13.07 -4.55
CA THR A 112 -14.88 -12.20 -5.73
C THR A 112 -13.58 -12.09 -6.52
N LEU A 113 -12.45 -12.55 -5.98
CA LEU A 113 -11.16 -12.55 -6.66
C LEU A 113 -11.19 -13.56 -7.80
N VAL A 114 -11.08 -13.08 -9.04
CA VAL A 114 -11.16 -13.94 -10.24
C VAL A 114 -9.81 -14.13 -10.93
N GLY A 115 -8.82 -13.30 -10.61
CA GLY A 115 -7.47 -13.43 -11.14
C GLY A 115 -6.45 -12.60 -10.37
N PHE A 116 -5.19 -13.03 -10.44
CA PHE A 116 -4.06 -12.38 -9.78
C PHE A 116 -2.77 -12.65 -10.58
N PRO A 117 -1.89 -11.66 -10.80
CA PRO A 117 -0.59 -11.87 -11.42
C PRO A 117 0.42 -12.42 -10.41
N ASN A 118 1.04 -13.55 -10.72
CA ASN A 118 2.06 -14.24 -9.94
C ASN A 118 1.54 -14.72 -8.56
N THR A 119 0.61 -15.66 -8.64
CA THR A 119 -0.09 -16.31 -7.52
C THR A 119 0.83 -17.06 -6.55
N ASP A 120 2.08 -17.34 -6.92
CA ASP A 120 3.07 -17.99 -6.05
C ASP A 120 3.52 -17.10 -4.89
N TYR A 121 3.36 -15.78 -5.02
CA TYR A 121 3.59 -14.85 -3.91
C TYR A 121 2.48 -14.85 -2.86
N ILE A 122 1.32 -15.44 -3.15
CA ILE A 122 0.21 -15.47 -2.20
C ILE A 122 0.49 -16.49 -1.08
N THR A 123 0.42 -16.04 0.17
CA THR A 123 0.69 -16.88 1.35
C THR A 123 -0.56 -17.34 2.08
N SER A 124 -1.68 -16.63 1.94
CA SER A 124 -2.91 -16.95 2.63
C SER A 124 -3.45 -18.33 2.22
N ALA A 125 -3.66 -19.20 3.21
CA ALA A 125 -4.28 -20.50 3.00
C ALA A 125 -5.70 -20.40 2.41
N LYS A 126 -6.44 -19.32 2.72
CA LYS A 126 -7.82 -19.12 2.23
C LYS A 126 -7.81 -18.81 0.73
N THR A 127 -6.98 -17.86 0.30
CA THR A 127 -6.83 -17.55 -1.12
C THR A 127 -6.10 -18.64 -1.91
N ARG A 128 -5.12 -19.34 -1.33
CA ARG A 128 -4.47 -20.50 -1.98
C ARG A 128 -5.46 -21.61 -2.34
N LYS A 129 -6.52 -21.81 -1.55
CA LYS A 129 -7.61 -22.75 -1.91
C LYS A 129 -8.33 -22.30 -3.19
N LEU A 130 -8.61 -21.00 -3.33
CA LEU A 130 -9.25 -20.43 -4.52
C LEU A 130 -8.34 -20.48 -5.77
N ILE A 131 -7.03 -20.44 -5.59
CA ILE A 131 -6.07 -20.67 -6.68
C ILE A 131 -6.10 -22.16 -7.06
N SER A 132 -6.00 -23.05 -6.07
CA SER A 132 -5.92 -24.50 -6.31
C SER A 132 -7.17 -25.10 -6.96
N ASN A 133 -8.35 -24.55 -6.68
CA ASN A 133 -9.60 -25.01 -7.28
C ASN A 133 -9.94 -24.30 -8.61
N GLY A 134 -9.07 -23.39 -9.07
CA GLY A 134 -9.20 -22.66 -10.34
C GLY A 134 -10.15 -21.45 -10.32
N SER A 135 -10.68 -21.05 -9.15
CA SER A 135 -11.49 -19.83 -9.00
C SER A 135 -10.68 -18.54 -9.24
N VAL A 136 -9.41 -18.52 -8.88
CA VAL A 136 -8.47 -17.43 -9.18
C VAL A 136 -7.53 -17.87 -10.30
N LYS A 137 -7.54 -17.15 -11.43
CA LYS A 137 -6.61 -17.40 -12.53
C LYS A 137 -5.27 -16.69 -12.35
N GLU A 138 -4.20 -17.37 -12.76
CA GLU A 138 -2.87 -16.78 -12.90
C GLU A 138 -2.84 -15.86 -14.13
N LEU A 139 -2.38 -14.63 -13.95
CA LEU A 139 -2.36 -13.58 -15.00
C LEU A 139 -0.96 -13.22 -15.49
N GLY A 140 0.08 -13.91 -15.04
CA GLY A 140 1.48 -13.68 -15.42
C GLY A 140 2.18 -12.74 -14.45
N ASN A 141 2.81 -11.68 -14.95
CA ASN A 141 3.55 -10.71 -14.13
C ASN A 141 2.78 -9.38 -14.06
N GLU A 142 2.86 -8.68 -12.93
CA GLU A 142 2.29 -7.35 -12.72
C GLU A 142 2.65 -6.35 -13.83
N ARG A 143 3.87 -6.39 -14.37
CA ARG A 143 4.31 -5.49 -15.46
C ARG A 143 3.82 -5.89 -16.85
N SER A 144 3.33 -7.12 -17.00
CA SER A 144 2.94 -7.72 -18.27
C SER A 144 1.74 -8.66 -18.06
N ILE A 145 0.67 -8.10 -17.49
CA ILE A 145 -0.57 -8.83 -17.20
C ILE A 145 -1.14 -9.34 -18.52
N ASN A 146 -1.55 -10.61 -18.54
CA ASN A 146 -2.19 -11.22 -19.70
C ASN A 146 -3.58 -10.58 -19.93
N THR A 147 -3.65 -9.62 -20.83
CA THR A 147 -4.88 -8.86 -21.13
C THR A 147 -5.98 -9.73 -21.72
N GLU A 148 -5.64 -10.78 -22.49
CA GLU A 148 -6.64 -11.70 -23.06
C GLU A 148 -7.38 -12.45 -21.95
N LEU A 149 -6.64 -12.96 -20.95
CA LEU A 149 -7.24 -13.60 -19.77
C LEU A 149 -8.05 -12.61 -18.93
N VAL A 150 -7.59 -11.36 -18.79
CA VAL A 150 -8.37 -10.31 -18.10
C VAL A 150 -9.72 -10.07 -18.79
N LEU A 151 -9.74 -10.04 -20.13
CA LEU A 151 -10.96 -9.89 -20.93
C LEU A 151 -11.89 -11.10 -20.77
N GLU A 152 -11.34 -12.32 -20.83
CA GLU A 152 -12.09 -13.56 -20.60
C GLU A 152 -12.75 -13.58 -19.20
N LEU A 153 -12.01 -13.11 -18.19
CA LEU A 153 -12.50 -13.05 -16.81
C LEU A 153 -13.56 -11.96 -16.60
N ALA A 154 -13.68 -10.97 -17.47
CA ALA A 154 -14.67 -9.90 -17.39
C ALA A 154 -14.85 -9.35 -15.94
N PRO A 155 -13.79 -8.82 -15.29
CA PRO A 155 -13.90 -8.26 -13.95
C PRO A 155 -14.70 -6.94 -13.96
N ASP A 156 -15.35 -6.64 -12.84
CA ASP A 156 -16.02 -5.36 -12.62
C ASP A 156 -15.01 -4.23 -12.38
N VAL A 157 -13.85 -4.58 -11.79
CA VAL A 157 -12.74 -3.65 -11.57
C VAL A 157 -11.41 -4.39 -11.47
N VAL A 158 -10.35 -3.75 -11.99
CA VAL A 158 -8.95 -4.11 -11.72
C VAL A 158 -8.38 -3.10 -10.72
N ILE A 159 -7.89 -3.58 -9.57
CA ILE A 159 -7.16 -2.78 -8.59
C ILE A 159 -5.67 -3.00 -8.82
N GLY A 160 -5.03 -2.01 -9.45
CA GLY A 160 -3.62 -1.99 -9.77
C GLY A 160 -2.77 -1.28 -8.71
N PHE A 161 -1.45 -1.42 -8.79
CA PHE A 161 -0.50 -0.53 -8.11
C PHE A 161 0.66 -0.24 -9.06
N SER A 162 1.45 0.81 -8.82
CA SER A 162 2.69 1.03 -9.58
C SER A 162 3.79 1.60 -8.70
N ALA A 163 4.90 0.88 -8.60
CA ALA A 163 6.07 1.34 -7.84
C ALA A 163 6.88 2.42 -8.60
N THR A 164 6.78 2.46 -9.92
CA THR A 164 7.61 3.31 -10.79
C THR A 164 6.79 4.27 -11.66
N GLY A 165 5.46 4.31 -11.47
CA GLY A 165 4.54 5.04 -12.36
C GLY A 165 4.37 4.43 -13.75
N ASN A 166 4.87 3.22 -14.00
CA ASN A 166 4.56 2.49 -15.22
C ASN A 166 3.16 1.86 -15.10
N THR A 167 2.18 2.44 -15.78
CA THR A 167 0.78 2.00 -15.77
C THR A 167 0.32 1.39 -17.10
N LYS A 168 1.22 1.15 -18.05
CA LYS A 168 0.86 0.75 -19.43
C LYS A 168 -0.09 -0.45 -19.51
N ALA A 169 0.10 -1.45 -18.65
CA ALA A 169 -0.76 -2.63 -18.59
C ALA A 169 -2.18 -2.26 -18.15
N TYR A 170 -2.31 -1.43 -17.11
CA TYR A 170 -3.58 -0.90 -16.61
C TYR A 170 -4.27 0.00 -17.64
N ASP A 171 -3.52 0.88 -18.32
CA ASP A 171 -4.05 1.75 -19.36
C ASP A 171 -4.60 0.95 -20.55
N LEU A 172 -3.96 -0.17 -20.90
CA LEU A 172 -4.42 -1.07 -21.96
C LEU A 172 -5.73 -1.77 -21.56
N ILE A 173 -5.81 -2.29 -20.34
CA ILE A 173 -7.04 -2.89 -19.79
C ILE A 173 -8.16 -1.84 -19.74
N GLN A 174 -7.88 -0.62 -19.30
CA GLN A 174 -8.88 0.44 -19.22
C GLN A 174 -9.44 0.82 -20.61
N LYS A 175 -8.62 0.77 -21.66
CA LYS A 175 -9.07 1.03 -23.05
C LYS A 175 -10.07 0.00 -23.57
N THR A 176 -10.16 -1.18 -22.98
CA THR A 176 -11.17 -2.19 -23.35
C THR A 176 -12.52 -1.96 -22.68
N GLY A 177 -12.62 -0.95 -21.82
CA GLY A 177 -13.82 -0.62 -21.05
C GLY A 177 -13.87 -1.23 -19.65
N ILE A 178 -12.88 -2.04 -19.26
CA ILE A 178 -12.77 -2.58 -17.91
C ILE A 178 -12.26 -1.48 -16.96
N PRO A 179 -13.00 -1.10 -15.91
CA PRO A 179 -12.55 -0.08 -14.98
C PRO A 179 -11.26 -0.49 -14.27
N THR A 180 -10.26 0.39 -14.28
CA THR A 180 -9.01 0.19 -13.53
C THR A 180 -8.82 1.32 -12.54
N VAL A 181 -8.44 0.97 -11.31
CA VAL A 181 -8.17 1.89 -10.20
C VAL A 181 -6.81 1.57 -9.60
N MET A 182 -6.16 2.57 -9.02
CA MET A 182 -4.83 2.42 -8.41
C MET A 182 -4.93 2.38 -6.88
N ASN A 183 -4.19 1.46 -6.25
CA ASN A 183 -3.95 1.38 -4.82
C ASN A 183 -2.54 1.90 -4.49
N GLY A 184 -2.48 2.99 -3.73
CA GLY A 184 -1.25 3.68 -3.32
C GLY A 184 -0.83 3.39 -1.88
N SER A 185 -1.39 2.38 -1.22
CA SER A 185 -1.18 2.09 0.21
C SER A 185 0.28 1.92 0.61
N TRP A 186 1.16 1.52 -0.31
CA TRP A 186 2.58 1.35 -0.04
C TRP A 186 3.34 2.68 0.15
N MET A 187 2.75 3.81 -0.27
CA MET A 187 3.34 5.15 -0.13
C MET A 187 3.02 5.82 1.22
N GLU A 188 2.11 5.26 2.01
CA GLU A 188 1.76 5.84 3.30
C GLU A 188 2.95 5.78 4.27
N LYS A 189 3.22 6.91 4.92
CA LYS A 189 4.31 7.04 5.89
C LYS A 189 3.95 6.46 7.26
N HIS A 190 2.66 6.38 7.57
CA HIS A 190 2.19 5.85 8.84
C HIS A 190 1.77 4.38 8.68
N PRO A 191 2.19 3.45 9.58
CA PRO A 191 1.74 2.06 9.54
C PRO A 191 0.22 1.90 9.52
N LEU A 192 -0.49 2.63 10.39
CA LEU A 192 -1.96 2.67 10.36
C LEU A 192 -2.53 3.30 9.09
N GLY A 193 -1.81 4.22 8.43
CA GLY A 193 -2.20 4.76 7.14
C GLY A 193 -2.30 3.63 6.10
N ARG A 194 -1.33 2.72 6.07
CA ARG A 194 -1.36 1.55 5.17
C ARG A 194 -2.56 0.64 5.43
N ALA A 195 -2.83 0.33 6.70
CA ALA A 195 -3.96 -0.52 7.09
C ALA A 195 -5.32 0.13 6.81
N GLU A 196 -5.39 1.46 6.82
CA GLU A 196 -6.63 2.21 6.59
C GLU A 196 -7.13 2.10 5.14
N TRP A 197 -6.29 1.66 4.19
CA TRP A 197 -6.71 1.39 2.82
C TRP A 197 -7.75 0.25 2.70
N ILE A 198 -8.01 -0.52 3.75
CA ILE A 198 -9.20 -1.39 3.80
C ILE A 198 -10.49 -0.58 3.58
N LYS A 199 -10.53 0.70 4.00
CA LYS A 199 -11.66 1.61 3.76
C LYS A 199 -11.84 1.92 2.27
N PHE A 200 -10.73 2.07 1.54
CA PHE A 200 -10.73 2.23 0.08
C PHE A 200 -11.31 1.00 -0.60
N VAL A 201 -10.81 -0.20 -0.26
CA VAL A 201 -11.31 -1.46 -0.85
C VAL A 201 -12.78 -1.71 -0.50
N ALA A 202 -13.19 -1.44 0.75
CA ALA A 202 -14.56 -1.65 1.19
C ALA A 202 -15.59 -0.77 0.47
N ALA A 203 -15.18 0.40 -0.04
CA ALA A 203 -16.07 1.29 -0.79
C ALA A 203 -16.59 0.63 -2.08
N PHE A 204 -15.80 -0.23 -2.72
CA PHE A 204 -16.19 -1.00 -3.90
C PHE A 204 -17.25 -2.08 -3.60
N TYR A 205 -17.39 -2.47 -2.34
CA TYR A 205 -18.34 -3.49 -1.88
C TYR A 205 -19.53 -2.92 -1.09
N GLY A 206 -19.50 -1.64 -0.70
CA GLY A 206 -20.48 -1.08 0.23
C GLY A 206 -20.32 -1.61 1.66
N GLU A 207 -19.09 -1.97 2.05
CA GLU A 207 -18.76 -2.61 3.34
C GLU A 207 -18.08 -1.62 4.31
N GLU A 208 -18.40 -0.31 4.22
CA GLU A 208 -17.69 0.73 4.96
C GLU A 208 -17.78 0.57 6.47
N GLN A 209 -18.93 0.12 6.97
CA GLN A 209 -19.13 -0.12 8.39
C GLN A 209 -18.26 -1.28 8.88
N LYS A 210 -18.15 -2.36 8.09
CA LYS A 210 -17.28 -3.51 8.40
C LYS A 210 -15.81 -3.08 8.42
N ALA A 211 -15.37 -2.34 7.41
CA ALA A 211 -14.02 -1.79 7.35
C ALA A 211 -13.70 -0.85 8.53
N ARG A 212 -14.66 -0.03 8.96
CA ARG A 212 -14.50 0.85 10.13
C ARG A 212 -14.27 0.04 11.41
N THR A 213 -15.02 -1.02 11.62
CA THR A 213 -14.84 -1.91 12.78
C THR A 213 -13.47 -2.57 12.75
N ILE A 214 -13.12 -3.23 11.64
CA ILE A 214 -11.82 -3.92 11.47
C ILE A 214 -10.65 -2.96 11.69
N PHE A 215 -10.69 -1.80 11.04
CA PHE A 215 -9.64 -0.80 11.20
C PHE A 215 -9.55 -0.27 12.63
N GLY A 216 -10.68 0.01 13.28
CA GLY A 216 -10.70 0.50 14.66
C GLY A 216 -10.10 -0.50 15.66
N GLU A 217 -10.28 -1.80 15.45
CA GLU A 217 -9.64 -2.84 16.25
C GLU A 217 -8.11 -2.87 16.04
N ILE A 218 -7.65 -2.78 14.80
CA ILE A 218 -6.22 -2.71 14.45
C ILE A 218 -5.58 -1.45 15.04
N GLU A 219 -6.22 -0.29 14.88
CA GLU A 219 -5.80 0.99 15.44
C GLU A 219 -5.65 0.93 16.96
N LYS A 220 -6.69 0.41 17.64
CA LYS A 220 -6.66 0.24 19.09
C LYS A 220 -5.52 -0.69 19.53
N ALA A 221 -5.34 -1.82 18.85
CA ALA A 221 -4.28 -2.77 19.16
C ALA A 221 -2.88 -2.16 18.95
N TYR A 222 -2.69 -1.38 17.88
CA TYR A 222 -1.46 -0.65 17.60
C TYR A 222 -1.16 0.38 18.68
N ASN A 223 -2.11 1.27 18.97
CA ASN A 223 -1.93 2.34 19.95
C ASN A 223 -1.68 1.79 21.37
N ASN A 224 -2.35 0.70 21.76
CA ASN A 224 -2.06 0.01 23.02
C ASN A 224 -0.63 -0.54 23.07
N ALA A 225 -0.09 -1.04 21.95
CA ALA A 225 1.29 -1.50 21.89
C ALA A 225 2.28 -0.33 22.01
N VAL A 226 2.00 0.82 21.37
CA VAL A 226 2.79 2.06 21.53
C VAL A 226 2.83 2.49 23.00
N GLU A 227 1.69 2.55 23.67
CA GLU A 227 1.62 2.93 25.09
C GLU A 227 2.34 1.92 26.01
N SER A 228 2.40 0.66 25.61
CA SER A 228 3.16 -0.36 26.35
C SER A 228 4.66 -0.16 26.16
N ALA A 229 5.12 0.10 24.93
CA ALA A 229 6.54 0.33 24.62
C ALA A 229 7.13 1.54 25.35
N LYS A 230 6.34 2.61 25.52
CA LYS A 230 6.73 3.82 26.27
C LYS A 230 7.09 3.56 27.74
N LYS A 231 6.67 2.43 28.31
CA LYS A 231 6.98 2.04 29.70
C LYS A 231 8.36 1.42 29.85
N ALA A 232 9.02 1.04 28.75
CA ALA A 232 10.37 0.50 28.81
C ALA A 232 11.36 1.56 29.31
N ALA A 233 12.28 1.15 30.17
CA ALA A 233 13.21 2.05 30.84
C ALA A 233 14.35 2.55 29.93
N THR A 234 14.58 1.88 28.81
CA THR A 234 15.66 2.18 27.87
C THR A 234 15.13 2.22 26.44
N SER A 235 15.95 2.74 25.52
CA SER A 235 15.63 2.76 24.09
C SER A 235 16.82 2.18 23.31
N PRO A 236 16.89 0.84 23.14
CA PRO A 236 18.00 0.17 22.48
C PRO A 236 18.24 0.68 21.07
N THR A 237 19.49 0.70 20.65
CA THR A 237 19.91 1.12 19.32
C THR A 237 19.62 0.04 18.27
N VAL A 238 19.07 0.45 17.13
CA VAL A 238 18.69 -0.48 16.06
C VAL A 238 19.41 -0.13 14.76
N LEU A 239 20.19 -1.09 14.26
CA LEU A 239 20.63 -1.17 12.87
C LEU A 239 19.50 -1.80 12.05
N ALA A 240 19.17 -1.20 10.91
CA ALA A 240 18.12 -1.72 10.03
C ALA A 240 18.63 -1.98 8.62
N GLY A 241 17.92 -2.85 7.90
CA GLY A 241 18.20 -3.12 6.49
C GLY A 241 19.36 -4.09 6.27
N SER A 242 19.77 -4.27 5.02
CA SER A 242 20.82 -5.21 4.65
C SER A 242 21.47 -4.83 3.32
N MET A 243 22.59 -5.48 3.00
CA MET A 243 23.22 -5.35 1.69
C MET A 243 22.36 -6.00 0.60
N PHE A 244 22.18 -5.27 -0.50
CA PHE A 244 21.76 -5.82 -1.78
C PHE A 244 22.84 -5.47 -2.80
N LYS A 245 23.51 -6.49 -3.35
CA LYS A 245 24.77 -6.32 -4.08
C LYS A 245 25.78 -5.58 -3.18
N ASP A 246 26.43 -4.54 -3.68
CA ASP A 246 27.46 -3.77 -2.96
C ASP A 246 26.91 -2.52 -2.23
N THR A 247 25.59 -2.44 -2.03
CA THR A 247 24.94 -1.30 -1.38
C THR A 247 24.09 -1.75 -0.20
N TRP A 248 24.26 -1.11 0.95
CA TRP A 248 23.38 -1.29 2.10
C TRP A 248 22.15 -0.41 1.96
N HIS A 249 20.98 -1.00 2.08
CA HIS A 249 19.71 -0.29 2.02
C HIS A 249 19.10 -0.17 3.41
N VAL A 250 19.10 1.02 4.00
CA VAL A 250 18.41 1.32 5.26
C VAL A 250 17.06 1.99 4.99
N PRO A 251 16.04 1.84 5.85
CA PRO A 251 14.84 2.68 5.79
C PRO A 251 15.15 4.15 6.09
N GLY A 252 14.57 5.09 5.36
CA GLY A 252 14.67 6.50 5.71
C GLY A 252 13.89 6.86 6.97
N GLY A 253 14.25 7.95 7.64
CA GLY A 253 13.66 8.38 8.92
C GLY A 253 12.18 8.76 8.84
N ASP A 254 11.72 9.23 7.68
CA ASP A 254 10.31 9.54 7.41
C ASP A 254 9.51 8.34 6.85
N SER A 255 10.09 7.12 6.87
CA SER A 255 9.43 5.89 6.41
C SER A 255 8.52 5.26 7.47
N TYR A 256 7.58 4.43 7.02
CA TYR A 256 6.74 3.64 7.95
C TYR A 256 7.56 2.65 8.80
N VAL A 257 8.73 2.21 8.31
CA VAL A 257 9.62 1.33 9.09
C VAL A 257 10.30 2.10 10.22
N ALA A 258 10.79 3.31 9.94
CA ALA A 258 11.31 4.18 10.99
C ALA A 258 10.22 4.56 12.01
N LYS A 259 8.97 4.75 11.57
CA LYS A 259 7.83 4.95 12.48
C LYS A 259 7.60 3.75 13.40
N PHE A 260 7.66 2.51 12.89
CA PHE A 260 7.59 1.31 13.74
C PHE A 260 8.70 1.28 14.80
N LEU A 261 9.94 1.55 14.41
CA LEU A 261 11.09 1.56 15.33
C LEU A 261 10.93 2.64 16.41
N LYS A 262 10.50 3.84 16.02
CA LYS A 262 10.21 4.93 16.97
C LYS A 262 9.09 4.56 17.94
N ASP A 263 8.01 4.01 17.42
CA ASP A 263 6.83 3.63 18.21
C ASP A 263 7.09 2.45 19.14
N ALA A 264 8.07 1.60 18.81
CA ALA A 264 8.57 0.54 19.68
C ALA A 264 9.55 1.06 20.76
N ASN A 265 9.70 2.37 20.93
CA ASN A 265 10.64 2.99 21.87
C ASN A 265 12.09 2.54 21.65
N THR A 266 12.58 2.65 20.41
CA THR A 266 13.98 2.32 20.04
C THR A 266 14.73 3.55 19.54
N SER A 267 16.06 3.47 19.54
CA SER A 267 16.95 4.49 19.01
C SER A 267 17.41 4.09 17.59
N TYR A 268 16.60 4.43 16.57
CA TYR A 268 16.94 4.12 15.18
C TYR A 268 18.06 5.04 14.64
N LEU A 269 19.13 4.44 14.12
CA LEU A 269 20.35 5.16 13.74
C LEU A 269 20.18 6.19 12.60
N TRP A 270 19.18 6.06 11.73
CA TRP A 270 18.90 7.03 10.66
C TRP A 270 17.54 7.72 10.82
N ALA A 271 17.07 7.90 12.06
CA ALA A 271 15.78 8.51 12.35
C ALA A 271 15.63 9.95 11.85
N ASP A 272 16.73 10.70 11.69
CA ASP A 272 16.68 12.12 11.30
C ASP A 272 16.58 12.34 9.78
N GLU A 273 16.83 11.31 8.98
CA GLU A 273 16.81 11.36 7.51
C GLU A 273 15.38 11.59 6.98
N LYS A 274 15.21 12.54 6.05
CA LYS A 274 13.88 12.95 5.55
C LYS A 274 13.33 12.11 4.39
N THR A 275 14.02 11.03 4.05
CA THR A 275 13.59 10.11 3.00
C THR A 275 12.47 9.20 3.51
N THR A 276 11.43 9.01 2.69
CA THR A 276 10.29 8.13 2.99
C THR A 276 10.52 6.68 2.54
N GLY A 277 11.39 6.50 1.54
CA GLY A 277 11.81 5.22 0.99
C GLY A 277 13.08 4.68 1.66
N SER A 278 13.91 3.98 0.89
CA SER A 278 15.20 3.47 1.35
C SER A 278 16.35 4.41 0.99
N ILE A 279 17.35 4.48 1.86
CA ILE A 279 18.61 5.20 1.65
C ILE A 279 19.68 4.17 1.28
N ALA A 280 20.38 4.43 0.19
CA ALA A 280 21.50 3.63 -0.29
C ALA A 280 22.81 4.13 0.36
N LEU A 281 23.49 3.27 1.10
CA LEU A 281 24.73 3.57 1.81
C LEU A 281 25.81 2.56 1.43
N ASN A 282 27.08 2.98 1.48
CA ASN A 282 28.19 2.04 1.44
C ASN A 282 28.34 1.34 2.82
N PHE A 283 29.04 0.21 2.83
CA PHE A 283 29.22 -0.59 4.05
C PHE A 283 29.96 0.17 5.15
N GLU A 284 31.00 0.92 4.78
CA GLU A 284 31.88 1.62 5.70
C GLU A 284 31.13 2.70 6.50
N SER A 285 30.25 3.47 5.84
CA SER A 285 29.37 4.45 6.47
C SER A 285 28.35 3.79 7.42
N VAL A 286 27.86 2.61 7.08
CA VAL A 286 26.97 1.84 7.97
C VAL A 286 27.75 1.29 9.16
N LEU A 287 28.98 0.82 8.94
CA LEU A 287 29.85 0.31 10.00
C LEU A 287 30.20 1.42 11.00
N GLU A 288 30.63 2.58 10.52
CA GLU A 288 31.00 3.74 11.35
C GLU A 288 29.87 4.11 12.33
N LYS A 289 28.63 4.18 11.85
CA LYS A 289 27.47 4.57 12.65
C LYS A 289 26.87 3.40 13.45
N GLY A 290 26.90 2.19 12.89
CA GLY A 290 26.10 1.05 13.35
C GLY A 290 26.84 -0.08 14.03
N GLN A 291 28.19 -0.08 14.05
CA GLN A 291 28.98 -1.16 14.65
C GLN A 291 28.58 -1.47 16.10
N ASN A 292 28.12 -0.47 16.85
CA ASN A 292 27.75 -0.61 18.26
C ASN A 292 26.24 -0.83 18.48
N ALA A 293 25.44 -1.04 17.43
CA ALA A 293 24.00 -1.26 17.57
C ALA A 293 23.69 -2.50 18.42
N ASP A 294 22.69 -2.38 19.30
CA ASP A 294 22.23 -3.46 20.17
C ASP A 294 21.51 -4.57 19.38
N PHE A 295 20.74 -4.16 18.38
CA PHE A 295 19.93 -5.02 17.53
C PHE A 295 20.13 -4.75 16.04
N TRP A 296 20.02 -5.80 15.23
CA TRP A 296 19.95 -5.71 13.78
C TRP A 296 18.61 -6.29 13.29
N ILE A 297 17.72 -5.43 12.80
CA ILE A 297 16.38 -5.80 12.34
C ILE A 297 16.28 -5.65 10.82
N GLY A 298 15.88 -6.71 10.12
CA GLY A 298 15.74 -6.72 8.66
C GLY A 298 17.01 -7.15 7.93
N SER A 299 17.70 -8.19 8.43
CA SER A 299 18.95 -8.74 7.89
C SER A 299 18.84 -9.47 6.53
N GLY A 300 17.74 -9.27 5.81
CA GLY A 300 17.47 -9.94 4.54
C GLY A 300 17.10 -11.42 4.70
N SER A 301 17.38 -12.23 3.69
CA SER A 301 16.87 -13.61 3.57
C SER A 301 17.74 -14.71 4.20
N SER A 302 18.82 -14.36 4.91
CA SER A 302 19.64 -15.36 5.60
C SER A 302 18.85 -16.01 6.72
N LYS A 303 18.87 -17.34 6.78
CA LYS A 303 18.12 -18.14 7.76
C LYS A 303 18.89 -18.32 9.06
N THR A 304 20.22 -18.31 8.99
CA THR A 304 21.10 -18.55 10.13
C THR A 304 22.21 -17.51 10.21
N MET A 305 22.84 -17.39 11.38
CA MET A 305 24.04 -16.57 11.58
C MET A 305 25.19 -16.99 10.64
N ASP A 306 25.36 -18.28 10.39
CA ASP A 306 26.40 -18.80 9.49
C ASP A 306 26.14 -18.39 8.04
N GLU A 307 24.90 -18.52 7.53
CA GLU A 307 24.55 -18.06 6.19
C GLU A 307 24.80 -16.55 6.04
N LEU A 308 24.49 -15.78 7.09
CA LEU A 308 24.73 -14.34 7.10
C LEU A 308 26.23 -14.02 7.05
N TYR A 309 27.06 -14.72 7.83
CA TYR A 309 28.51 -14.60 7.80
C TYR A 309 29.10 -14.92 6.43
N GLN A 310 28.67 -16.03 5.81
CA GLN A 310 29.17 -16.45 4.50
C GLN A 310 28.83 -15.47 3.38
N LYS A 311 27.71 -14.74 3.51
CA LYS A 311 27.38 -13.64 2.57
C LYS A 311 28.35 -12.47 2.67
N ASN A 312 28.76 -12.10 3.88
CA ASN A 312 29.76 -11.05 4.10
C ASN A 312 30.39 -11.20 5.49
N ASN A 313 31.64 -11.64 5.53
CA ASN A 313 32.37 -11.86 6.77
C ASN A 313 32.54 -10.58 7.61
N ARG A 314 32.43 -9.39 7.02
CA ARG A 314 32.52 -8.10 7.71
C ARG A 314 31.32 -7.86 8.63
N TYR A 315 30.23 -8.62 8.51
CA TYR A 315 29.12 -8.53 9.44
C TYR A 315 29.50 -8.89 10.89
N GLN A 316 30.57 -9.66 11.08
CA GLN A 316 31.12 -9.95 12.42
C GLN A 316 31.61 -8.69 13.16
N LEU A 317 31.76 -7.55 12.47
CA LEU A 317 32.18 -6.30 13.08
C LEU A 317 31.06 -5.64 13.90
N PHE A 318 29.79 -5.94 13.61
CA PHE A 318 28.63 -5.38 14.34
C PHE A 318 28.39 -6.11 15.67
N ASN A 319 28.13 -5.37 16.75
CA ASN A 319 27.82 -5.93 18.06
C ASN A 319 26.53 -6.76 18.05
N ALA A 320 25.49 -6.30 17.35
CA ALA A 320 24.27 -7.09 17.13
C ALA A 320 24.56 -8.49 16.54
N PHE A 321 25.54 -8.60 15.63
CA PHE A 321 25.96 -9.90 15.08
C PHE A 321 26.66 -10.75 16.15
N LYS A 322 27.65 -10.18 16.85
CA LYS A 322 28.42 -10.87 17.91
C LYS A 322 27.50 -11.38 19.02
N ASN A 323 26.50 -10.60 19.38
CA ASN A 323 25.52 -10.89 20.43
C ASN A 323 24.33 -11.72 19.94
N LYS A 324 24.29 -12.08 18.64
CA LYS A 324 23.20 -12.85 18.02
C LYS A 324 21.82 -12.20 18.15
N ASN A 325 21.78 -10.87 18.17
CA ASN A 325 20.58 -10.05 18.16
C ASN A 325 20.22 -9.64 16.72
N VAL A 326 20.16 -10.62 15.82
CA VAL A 326 19.87 -10.41 14.40
C VAL A 326 18.53 -11.03 14.07
N TYR A 327 17.64 -10.25 13.45
CA TYR A 327 16.27 -10.63 13.18
C TYR A 327 15.89 -10.38 11.71
N SER A 328 15.14 -11.32 11.14
CA SER A 328 14.61 -11.21 9.78
C SER A 328 13.10 -11.41 9.75
N SER A 329 12.41 -10.57 8.99
CA SER A 329 10.97 -10.66 8.69
C SER A 329 10.67 -11.52 7.45
N THR A 330 11.69 -12.06 6.78
CA THR A 330 11.53 -12.78 5.50
C THR A 330 11.56 -14.30 5.65
N LEU A 331 11.61 -14.79 6.89
CA LEU A 331 11.79 -16.23 7.19
C LEU A 331 10.48 -16.99 7.45
N LYS A 332 9.33 -16.30 7.37
CA LYS A 332 7.99 -16.91 7.33
C LYS A 332 7.50 -16.92 5.88
N VAL A 333 7.74 -18.05 5.22
CA VAL A 333 7.54 -18.25 3.78
C VAL A 333 6.29 -19.12 3.58
N GLY A 334 5.39 -18.69 2.69
CA GLY A 334 4.21 -19.45 2.28
C GLY A 334 4.56 -20.63 1.37
N GLU A 335 3.55 -21.44 1.04
CA GLU A 335 3.69 -22.71 0.32
C GLU A 335 4.52 -22.62 -0.98
N LYS A 336 4.43 -21.50 -1.70
CA LYS A 336 5.08 -21.29 -3.01
C LYS A 336 6.21 -20.26 -3.01
N GLY A 337 6.65 -19.80 -1.84
CA GLY A 337 7.77 -18.84 -1.74
C GLY A 337 7.37 -17.40 -1.42
N GLY A 338 6.07 -17.09 -1.43
CA GLY A 338 5.54 -15.82 -0.93
C GLY A 338 5.96 -15.53 0.52
N LEU A 339 6.05 -14.25 0.88
CA LEU A 339 6.52 -13.83 2.21
C LEU A 339 5.36 -13.24 3.01
N LEU A 340 5.06 -13.88 4.15
CA LEU A 340 3.91 -13.53 4.99
C LEU A 340 3.96 -12.06 5.45
N TYR A 341 5.16 -11.54 5.75
CA TYR A 341 5.36 -10.15 6.15
C TYR A 341 4.92 -9.14 5.09
N TYR A 342 5.18 -9.42 3.81
CA TYR A 342 4.83 -8.48 2.74
C TYR A 342 3.37 -8.60 2.30
N GLU A 343 2.74 -9.76 2.51
CA GLU A 343 1.30 -9.94 2.26
C GLU A 343 0.45 -9.40 3.41
N LEU A 344 0.59 -9.96 4.62
CA LEU A 344 -0.29 -9.69 5.77
C LEU A 344 0.15 -8.46 6.58
N GLY A 345 1.46 -8.17 6.62
CA GLY A 345 2.03 -7.13 7.46
C GLY A 345 1.35 -5.75 7.33
N PRO A 346 1.06 -5.24 6.12
CA PRO A 346 0.39 -3.95 5.96
C PRO A 346 -1.00 -3.88 6.60
N MET A 347 -1.71 -5.02 6.72
CA MET A 347 -3.00 -5.11 7.40
C MET A 347 -2.91 -5.47 8.88
N ARG A 348 -1.72 -5.84 9.38
CA ARG A 348 -1.45 -6.14 10.79
C ARG A 348 -0.24 -5.35 11.34
N PRO A 349 -0.24 -4.00 11.22
CA PRO A 349 0.83 -3.19 11.78
C PRO A 349 0.94 -3.35 13.30
N ASP A 350 -0.16 -3.68 13.99
CA ASP A 350 -0.17 -3.98 15.42
C ASP A 350 0.73 -5.16 15.78
N LEU A 351 0.78 -6.21 14.96
CA LEU A 351 1.63 -7.38 15.18
C LEU A 351 3.09 -7.10 14.83
N ILE A 352 3.36 -6.34 13.76
CA ILE A 352 4.73 -5.91 13.43
C ILE A 352 5.32 -5.09 14.59
N LEU A 353 4.53 -4.15 15.12
CA LEU A 353 4.96 -3.32 16.24
C LEU A 353 5.23 -4.18 17.49
N LYS A 354 4.31 -5.11 17.83
CA LYS A 354 4.50 -6.02 18.97
C LYS A 354 5.73 -6.92 18.83
N ASP A 355 6.03 -7.41 17.63
CA ASP A 355 7.25 -8.16 17.37
C ASP A 355 8.50 -7.32 17.67
N ILE A 356 8.56 -6.09 17.17
CA ILE A 356 9.70 -5.19 17.42
C ILE A 356 9.82 -4.90 18.92
N ILE A 357 8.71 -4.60 19.61
CA ILE A 357 8.70 -4.40 21.06
C ILE A 357 9.18 -5.65 21.78
N LYS A 358 8.74 -6.85 21.39
CA LYS A 358 9.19 -8.10 22.02
C LYS A 358 10.69 -8.34 21.83
N ILE A 359 11.22 -7.98 20.66
CA ILE A 359 12.64 -8.10 20.34
C ILE A 359 13.48 -7.15 21.20
N THR A 360 13.06 -5.89 21.33
CA THR A 360 13.88 -4.85 21.97
C THR A 360 13.60 -4.67 23.45
N HIS A 361 12.39 -5.02 23.90
CA HIS A 361 11.88 -4.86 25.28
C HIS A 361 11.08 -6.12 25.70
N PRO A 362 11.74 -7.29 25.83
CA PRO A 362 11.06 -8.56 26.07
C PRO A 362 10.21 -8.59 27.35
N GLU A 363 10.52 -7.74 28.32
CA GLU A 363 9.81 -7.56 29.59
C GLU A 363 8.47 -6.83 29.45
N VAL A 364 8.27 -6.04 28.38
CA VAL A 364 7.01 -5.32 28.12
C VAL A 364 5.92 -6.28 27.65
N LEU A 365 6.31 -7.34 26.94
CA LEU A 365 5.40 -8.36 26.38
C LEU A 365 5.91 -9.78 26.71
N PRO A 366 5.95 -10.20 27.99
CA PRO A 366 6.61 -11.45 28.41
C PRO A 366 6.05 -12.69 27.71
N ASP A 367 4.74 -12.76 27.53
CA ASP A 367 4.03 -13.93 26.97
C ASP A 367 3.79 -13.85 25.45
N TYR A 368 4.26 -12.78 24.78
CA TYR A 368 4.07 -12.61 23.35
C TYR A 368 5.11 -13.38 22.53
N GLU A 369 4.65 -14.14 21.54
CA GLU A 369 5.49 -14.82 20.56
C GLU A 369 5.60 -14.05 19.24
N LEU A 370 6.77 -14.06 18.63
CA LEU A 370 7.03 -13.33 17.39
C LEU A 370 6.17 -13.86 16.23
N TYR A 371 5.39 -12.97 15.62
CA TYR A 371 4.45 -13.29 14.57
C TYR A 371 5.04 -13.17 13.14
N PHE A 372 5.95 -12.25 12.89
CA PHE A 372 6.59 -12.02 11.59
C PHE A 372 8.09 -12.25 11.62
N PHE A 373 8.76 -11.81 12.67
CA PHE A 373 10.22 -11.87 12.77
C PHE A 373 10.70 -13.22 13.31
N LYS A 374 11.92 -13.59 12.93
CA LYS A 374 12.68 -14.70 13.52
C LYS A 374 14.09 -14.25 13.85
N ASN A 375 14.62 -14.71 14.99
CA ASN A 375 16.04 -14.63 15.29
C ASN A 375 16.80 -15.63 14.40
N LEU A 376 18.04 -15.28 14.01
CA LEU A 376 18.92 -16.12 13.18
C LEU A 376 19.81 -17.10 13.99
N ASN A 377 19.71 -17.08 15.32
CA ASN A 377 20.44 -17.98 16.23
C ASN A 377 19.92 -19.43 16.18
#